data_AF-A0A1G2FSQ4-F1
#
_entry.id   AF-A0A1G2FSQ4-F1
#
_cell.length_a   1.000
_cell.length_b   1.000
_cell.length_c   1.000
_cell.angle_alpha   90.00
_cell.angle_beta   90.00
_cell.angle_gamma   90.00
#
_symmetry.space_group_name_H-M   'P 1'
#
loop_
_entity.id
_entity.type
_entity.pdbx_description
1 polymer ?
#
loop_
_entity_poly.entity_id
_entity_poly.type
_entity_poly.pdbx_seq_one_letter_code
_entity_poly.pdbx_strand_id
1 'polypeptide(L)'
;MSIIDLQSTSDWFKRNQADIAVVIGFILVAIIAFGAGRLSAPEIVRNPIIIDEPTASSTLNILGNVSQSLNAAAGQGIQNITANAKGMFVASKSGTKYYWPWCSWAERIKPENQRWFNSEKDAQSAGYSPSVCIPQQAPAGYAKQ
;
A
#
# COMPACT_ATOMS: atom_id res chain seq x y z
N MET A 1 22.83 29.83 25.42
CA MET A 1 22.79 30.06 23.96
C MET A 1 24.20 30.45 23.57
N SER A 2 25.03 29.46 23.23
CA SER A 2 26.47 29.62 23.09
C SER A 2 26.79 30.25 21.74
N ILE A 3 27.32 31.47 21.79
CA ILE A 3 28.02 32.12 20.70
C ILE A 3 29.12 31.17 20.23
N ILE A 4 28.97 30.68 19.00
CA ILE A 4 29.94 29.82 18.33
C ILE A 4 31.19 30.68 18.14
N ASP A 5 32.30 30.27 18.71
CA ASP A 5 33.58 30.96 18.62
C ASP A 5 34.11 30.93 17.17
N LEU A 6 33.82 31.99 16.41
CA LEU A 6 34.08 32.07 14.97
C LEU A 6 35.58 32.10 14.64
N GLN A 7 36.45 32.51 15.57
CA GLN A 7 37.90 32.55 15.33
C GLN A 7 38.51 31.15 15.35
N SER A 8 38.23 30.37 16.40
CA SER A 8 38.67 28.98 16.52
C SER A 8 38.15 28.11 15.36
N THR A 9 36.90 28.34 14.96
CA THR A 9 36.25 27.60 13.87
C THR A 9 36.96 27.85 12.53
N SER A 10 37.38 29.08 12.24
CA SER A 10 38.03 29.43 10.97
C SER A 10 39.42 28.80 10.80
N ASP A 11 40.19 28.66 11.90
CA ASP A 11 41.52 28.06 11.85
C ASP A 11 41.45 26.54 11.73
N TRP A 12 40.41 25.91 12.29
CA TRP A 12 40.12 24.50 12.08
C TRP A 12 39.74 24.21 10.61
N PHE A 13 38.95 25.08 10.00
CA PHE A 13 38.59 24.97 8.58
C PHE A 13 39.81 25.07 7.65
N LYS A 14 40.75 25.97 7.93
CA LYS A 14 41.99 26.11 7.14
C LYS A 14 42.87 24.87 7.23
N ARG A 15 42.96 24.26 8.42
CA ARG A 15 43.75 23.03 8.63
C ARG A 15 43.15 21.82 7.92
N ASN A 16 41.83 21.74 7.85
CA ASN A 16 41.09 20.62 7.24
C ASN A 16 40.48 20.98 5.88
N GLN A 17 41.00 22.01 5.20
CA GLN A 17 40.38 22.59 4.01
C GLN A 17 40.19 21.56 2.88
N ALA A 18 41.16 20.67 2.69
CA ALA A 18 41.10 19.64 1.65
C ALA A 18 40.00 18.61 1.94
N ASP A 19 39.93 18.08 3.17
CA ASP A 19 38.92 17.10 3.57
C ASP A 19 37.51 17.71 3.56
N ILE A 20 37.38 18.96 4.01
CA ILE A 20 36.12 19.71 3.95
C ILE A 20 35.68 19.93 2.50
N ALA A 21 36.61 20.26 1.59
CA ALA A 21 36.30 20.42 0.18
C ALA A 21 35.81 19.10 -0.45
N VAL A 22 36.39 17.96 -0.07
CA VAL A 22 35.93 16.63 -0.51
C VAL A 22 34.53 16.33 0.01
N VAL A 23 34.26 16.60 1.30
CA VAL A 23 32.93 16.36 1.91
C VAL A 23 31.87 17.27 1.27
N ILE A 24 32.17 18.55 1.09
CA ILE A 24 31.26 19.50 0.43
C ILE A 24 31.02 19.08 -1.03
N GLY A 25 32.07 18.65 -1.74
CA GLY A 25 31.96 18.12 -3.09
C GLY A 25 31.02 16.91 -3.18
N PHE A 26 31.13 15.97 -2.24
CA PHE A 26 30.23 14.81 -2.19
C PHE A 26 28.77 15.22 -1.93
N ILE A 27 28.54 16.17 -1.02
CA ILE A 27 27.21 16.72 -0.74
C ILE A 27 26.63 17.41 -1.99
N LEU A 28 27.43 18.19 -2.71
CA LEU A 28 27.01 18.85 -3.96
C LEU A 28 26.59 17.83 -5.01
N VAL A 29 27.38 16.77 -5.20
CA VAL A 29 27.06 15.69 -6.15
C VAL A 29 25.75 14.99 -5.74
N ALA A 30 25.55 14.72 -4.45
CA ALA A 30 24.32 14.11 -3.95
C ALA A 30 23.08 14.99 -4.20
N ILE A 31 23.18 16.30 -3.98
CA ILE A 31 22.08 17.25 -4.22
C ILE A 31 21.75 17.34 -5.71
N ILE A 32 22.77 17.38 -6.58
CA ILE A 32 22.56 17.42 -8.03
C ILE A 32 21.88 16.13 -8.51
N ALA A 33 22.36 14.96 -8.08
CA ALA A 33 21.76 13.68 -8.43
C ALA A 33 20.32 13.55 -7.91
N PHE A 34 20.06 14.02 -6.68
CA PHE A 34 18.72 14.06 -6.11
C PHE A 34 17.79 15.02 -6.87
N GLY A 35 18.28 16.21 -7.22
CA GLY A 35 17.57 17.20 -8.02
C GLY A 35 17.24 16.66 -9.42
N ALA A 36 18.20 16.02 -10.08
CA ALA A 36 17.99 15.36 -11.37
C ALA A 36 16.94 14.25 -11.27
N GLY A 37 17.02 13.39 -10.26
CA GLY A 37 16.03 12.34 -10.03
C GLY A 37 14.62 12.87 -9.76
N ARG A 38 14.49 14.01 -9.06
CA ARG A 38 13.18 14.68 -8.86
C ARG A 38 12.61 15.25 -10.15
N LEU A 39 13.46 15.74 -11.06
CA LEU A 39 13.05 16.23 -12.39
C LEU A 39 12.73 15.08 -13.36
N SER A 40 13.38 13.92 -13.20
CA SER A 40 13.15 12.73 -14.02
C SER A 40 11.91 11.93 -13.61
N ALA A 41 11.07 12.42 -12.71
CA ALA A 41 9.77 11.79 -12.46
C ALA A 41 8.87 12.04 -13.68
N PRO A 42 8.59 11.02 -14.52
CA PRO A 42 7.67 11.22 -15.63
C PRO A 42 6.28 11.53 -15.07
N GLU A 43 5.58 12.45 -15.73
CA GLU A 43 4.14 12.60 -15.55
C GLU A 43 3.52 11.26 -15.95
N ILE A 44 3.07 10.49 -14.95
CA ILE A 44 2.32 9.27 -15.18
C ILE A 44 0.99 9.74 -15.75
N VAL A 45 0.92 9.82 -17.08
CA VAL A 45 -0.31 10.04 -17.84
C VAL A 45 -1.23 8.88 -17.48
N ARG A 46 -2.07 9.14 -16.48
CA ARG A 46 -3.04 8.18 -15.97
C ARG A 46 -4.20 8.25 -16.94
N ASN A 47 -4.16 7.44 -18.01
CA ASN A 47 -5.27 7.36 -18.95
C ASN A 47 -6.56 7.11 -18.15
N PRO A 48 -7.56 8.00 -18.24
CA PRO A 48 -8.83 7.79 -17.58
C PRO A 48 -9.46 6.55 -18.18
N ILE A 49 -9.85 5.62 -17.32
CA ILE A 49 -10.59 4.43 -17.73
C ILE A 49 -11.99 4.91 -18.12
N ILE A 50 -12.21 5.13 -19.42
CA ILE A 50 -13.55 5.37 -19.97
C ILE A 50 -14.24 4.02 -19.97
N ILE A 51 -15.25 3.88 -19.12
CA ILE A 51 -16.16 2.74 -19.16
C ILE A 51 -17.17 3.08 -20.26
N ASP A 52 -16.96 2.53 -21.46
CA ASP A 52 -18.00 2.53 -22.48
C ASP A 52 -19.13 1.62 -21.97
N GLU A 53 -20.20 2.22 -21.48
CA GLU A 53 -21.46 1.54 -21.20
C GLU A 53 -22.11 1.21 -22.56
N PRO A 54 -22.25 -0.07 -22.96
CA PRO A 54 -23.28 -0.41 -23.92
C PRO A 54 -24.62 -0.20 -23.23
N THR A 55 -25.38 0.77 -23.74
CA THR A 55 -26.78 1.00 -23.43
C THR A 55 -27.58 -0.27 -23.69
N ALA A 56 -27.72 -1.12 -22.68
CA ALA A 56 -28.71 -2.18 -22.65
C ALA A 56 -29.45 -2.12 -21.32
N SER A 57 -30.46 -1.26 -21.30
CA SER A 57 -31.55 -1.21 -20.33
C SER A 57 -31.90 -2.63 -19.87
N SER A 58 -31.66 -2.95 -18.61
CA SER A 58 -32.16 -4.19 -18.01
C SER A 58 -32.82 -3.84 -16.70
N THR A 59 -34.09 -3.45 -16.82
CA THR A 59 -35.05 -3.38 -15.73
C THR A 59 -35.02 -4.68 -14.94
N LEU A 60 -34.75 -4.53 -13.65
CA LEU A 60 -34.71 -5.57 -12.64
C LEU A 60 -36.05 -6.32 -12.59
N ASN A 61 -36.10 -7.57 -13.07
CA ASN A 61 -37.25 -8.46 -12.87
C ASN A 61 -36.85 -9.57 -11.90
N ILE A 62 -37.08 -9.31 -10.62
CA ILE A 62 -36.98 -10.28 -9.53
C ILE A 62 -38.41 -10.54 -9.10
N LEU A 63 -39.06 -11.55 -9.69
CA LEU A 63 -40.15 -12.36 -9.11
C LEU A 63 -40.67 -13.31 -10.22
N GLY A 64 -40.59 -14.63 -9.99
CA GLY A 64 -41.45 -15.58 -10.70
C GLY A 64 -40.75 -16.77 -11.38
N ASN A 65 -40.88 -17.93 -10.72
CA ASN A 65 -41.00 -19.27 -11.32
C ASN A 65 -39.71 -20.04 -11.67
N VAL A 66 -39.22 -20.68 -10.61
CA VAL A 66 -38.85 -22.10 -10.55
C VAL A 66 -39.54 -22.94 -11.63
N SER A 67 -38.76 -23.61 -12.48
CA SER A 67 -38.80 -25.07 -12.70
C SER A 67 -38.15 -25.46 -14.04
N GLN A 68 -37.13 -26.33 -13.95
CA GLN A 68 -36.91 -27.48 -14.85
C GLN A 68 -36.41 -27.12 -16.28
N SER A 69 -35.33 -27.68 -16.82
CA SER A 69 -34.60 -28.89 -16.47
C SER A 69 -33.34 -29.03 -17.34
N LEU A 70 -32.26 -29.50 -16.71
CA LEU A 70 -31.38 -30.60 -17.14
C LEU A 70 -30.44 -30.44 -18.36
N ASN A 71 -29.16 -30.63 -18.02
CA ASN A 71 -28.10 -31.36 -18.75
C ASN A 71 -27.45 -30.68 -19.97
N ALA A 72 -26.14 -30.75 -20.20
CA ALA A 72 -24.98 -31.20 -19.44
C ALA A 72 -23.74 -30.82 -20.29
N ALA A 73 -22.69 -30.23 -19.69
CA ALA A 73 -21.28 -30.52 -19.98
C ALA A 73 -20.34 -29.54 -19.26
N ALA A 74 -19.52 -30.13 -18.37
CA ALA A 74 -18.21 -29.70 -17.91
C ALA A 74 -18.04 -28.38 -17.10
N GLY A 75 -17.64 -28.55 -15.84
CA GLY A 75 -16.62 -27.67 -15.24
C GLY A 75 -17.12 -26.58 -14.31
N GLN A 76 -17.36 -26.94 -13.06
CA GLN A 76 -17.50 -26.06 -11.90
C GLN A 76 -16.36 -25.02 -11.81
N GLY A 77 -16.72 -23.76 -11.55
CA GLY A 77 -15.77 -22.70 -11.28
C GLY A 77 -16.44 -21.32 -11.20
N ILE A 78 -17.40 -21.17 -10.30
CA ILE A 78 -17.91 -19.84 -9.92
C ILE A 78 -16.80 -19.06 -9.21
N GLN A 79 -16.82 -17.74 -9.43
CA GLN A 79 -16.05 -16.66 -8.82
C GLN A 79 -14.78 -16.21 -9.55
N ASN A 80 -14.90 -15.09 -10.27
CA ASN A 80 -14.05 -13.92 -10.04
C ASN A 80 -14.73 -12.67 -10.62
N ILE A 81 -15.74 -12.19 -9.91
CA ILE A 81 -16.06 -10.77 -9.94
C ILE A 81 -14.94 -10.09 -9.16
N THR A 82 -13.87 -9.69 -9.85
CA THR A 82 -12.84 -8.82 -9.29
C THR A 82 -13.41 -7.40 -9.21
N ALA A 83 -14.35 -7.20 -8.29
CA ALA A 83 -14.43 -5.93 -7.61
C ALA A 83 -13.06 -5.75 -6.93
N ASN A 84 -12.40 -4.63 -7.18
CA ASN A 84 -11.21 -4.21 -6.43
C ASN A 84 -11.62 -3.81 -4.99
N ALA A 85 -12.34 -4.69 -4.32
CA ALA A 85 -12.59 -4.64 -2.90
C ALA A 85 -11.29 -5.11 -2.25
N LYS A 86 -10.40 -4.16 -1.96
CA LYS A 86 -9.27 -4.40 -1.07
C LYS A 86 -9.84 -5.10 0.17
N GLY A 87 -9.30 -6.28 0.51
CA GLY A 87 -9.83 -7.11 1.60
C GLY A 87 -9.94 -6.36 2.93
N MET A 88 -10.78 -6.86 3.85
CA MET A 88 -10.97 -6.23 5.16
C MET A 88 -9.70 -6.21 6.02
N PHE A 89 -8.81 -7.17 5.84
CA PHE A 89 -7.57 -7.30 6.61
C PHE A 89 -6.36 -7.28 5.69
N VAL A 90 -5.28 -6.66 6.16
CA VAL A 90 -4.01 -6.58 5.45
C VAL A 90 -2.90 -7.20 6.31
N ALA A 91 -2.07 -8.03 5.71
CA ALA A 91 -0.88 -8.60 6.30
C ALA A 91 0.33 -8.30 5.44
N SER A 92 1.53 -8.39 6.01
CA SER A 92 2.77 -8.36 5.22
C SER A 92 3.10 -9.77 4.74
N LYS A 93 3.51 -9.94 3.48
CA LYS A 93 4.07 -11.19 2.95
C LYS A 93 5.28 -11.66 3.75
N SER A 94 6.07 -10.73 4.30
CA SER A 94 7.24 -11.01 5.15
C SER A 94 6.89 -11.10 6.65
N GLY A 95 5.67 -10.74 7.03
CA GLY A 95 5.23 -10.71 8.41
C GLY A 95 4.51 -11.98 8.82
N THR A 96 4.18 -12.06 10.11
CA THR A 96 3.36 -13.12 10.69
C THR A 96 2.07 -12.59 11.30
N LYS A 97 1.77 -11.30 11.11
CA LYS A 97 0.62 -10.63 11.70
C LYS A 97 -0.26 -9.94 10.66
N TYR A 98 -1.57 -9.90 10.91
CA TYR A 98 -2.54 -9.14 10.13
C TYR A 98 -3.07 -7.92 10.90
N TYR A 99 -3.51 -6.92 10.14
CA TYR A 99 -3.83 -5.57 10.60
C TYR A 99 -5.08 -5.06 9.87
N TRP A 100 -5.71 -4.03 10.43
CA TRP A 100 -6.68 -3.21 9.71
C TRP A 100 -5.96 -2.30 8.69
N PRO A 101 -6.59 -1.96 7.55
CA PRO A 101 -5.95 -1.13 6.52
C PRO A 101 -5.67 0.30 6.97
N TRP A 102 -6.37 0.80 7.99
CA TRP A 102 -6.14 2.12 8.60
C TRP A 102 -5.22 2.08 9.83
N CYS A 103 -4.65 0.91 10.19
CA CYS A 103 -3.69 0.90 11.30
C CYS A 103 -2.35 1.46 10.85
N SER A 104 -1.69 2.24 11.71
CA SER A 104 -0.35 2.80 11.46
C SER A 104 0.70 1.74 11.08
N TRP A 105 0.55 0.50 11.55
CA TRP A 105 1.44 -0.61 11.16
C TRP A 105 1.18 -1.12 9.75
N ALA A 106 -0.07 -1.07 9.28
CA ALA A 106 -0.46 -1.46 7.93
C ALA A 106 0.03 -0.45 6.89
N GLU A 107 -0.05 0.85 7.19
CA GLU A 107 0.41 1.93 6.29
C GLU A 107 1.91 1.85 6.01
N ARG A 108 2.69 1.28 6.93
CA ARG A 108 4.14 1.08 6.77
C ARG A 108 4.50 -0.11 5.88
N ILE A 109 3.53 -0.98 5.55
CA ILE A 109 3.74 -2.13 4.67
C ILE A 109 3.76 -1.62 3.23
N LYS A 110 4.86 -1.85 2.52
CA LYS A 110 4.96 -1.53 1.09
C LYS A 110 3.86 -2.24 0.30
N PRO A 111 3.22 -1.61 -0.70
CA PRO A 111 2.13 -2.20 -1.46
C PRO A 111 2.52 -3.53 -2.12
N GLU A 112 3.78 -3.68 -2.56
CA GLU A 112 4.29 -4.95 -3.11
C GLU A 112 4.25 -6.12 -2.12
N ASN A 113 4.36 -5.81 -0.82
CA ASN A 113 4.40 -6.77 0.27
C ASN A 113 3.08 -6.92 1.01
N GLN A 114 2.01 -6.24 0.58
CA GLN A 114 0.70 -6.39 1.19
C GLN A 114 0.03 -7.68 0.67
N ARG A 115 -0.59 -8.40 1.60
CA ARG A 115 -1.47 -9.54 1.35
C ARG A 115 -2.82 -9.24 2.00
N TRP A 116 -3.88 -9.28 1.21
CA TRP A 116 -5.21 -8.91 1.64
C TRP A 116 -6.04 -10.15 1.92
N PHE A 117 -6.84 -10.10 2.99
CA PHE A 117 -7.72 -11.16 3.42
C PHE A 117 -9.13 -10.63 3.66
N ASN A 118 -10.14 -11.44 3.36
CA ASN A 118 -11.53 -11.06 3.51
C ASN A 118 -12.10 -11.41 4.90
N SER A 119 -11.46 -12.31 5.64
CA SER A 119 -11.86 -12.71 7.00
C SER A 119 -10.65 -12.98 7.89
N GLU A 120 -10.84 -12.89 9.21
CA GLU A 120 -9.79 -13.28 10.17
C GLU A 120 -9.44 -14.75 10.05
N LYS A 121 -10.43 -15.61 9.81
CA LYS A 121 -10.22 -17.06 9.67
C LYS A 121 -9.31 -17.40 8.49
N ASP A 122 -9.44 -16.68 7.38
CA ASP A 122 -8.57 -16.86 6.21
C ASP A 122 -7.13 -16.42 6.52
N ALA A 123 -6.96 -15.29 7.20
CA ALA A 123 -5.65 -14.84 7.66
C ALA A 123 -4.99 -15.83 8.64
N GLN A 124 -5.77 -16.35 9.61
CA GLN A 124 -5.29 -17.34 10.58
C GLN A 124 -4.96 -18.68 9.93
N SER A 125 -5.78 -19.13 8.97
CA SER A 125 -5.53 -20.36 8.20
C SER A 125 -4.28 -20.23 7.33
N ALA A 126 -3.96 -19.01 6.89
CA ALA A 126 -2.71 -18.68 6.21
C ALA A 126 -1.51 -18.50 7.16
N GLY A 127 -1.68 -18.72 8.47
CA GLY A 127 -0.60 -18.66 9.48
C GLY A 127 -0.35 -17.28 10.07
N TYR A 128 -1.25 -16.31 9.87
CA TYR A 128 -1.12 -14.96 10.40
C TYR A 128 -1.86 -14.78 11.73
N SER A 129 -1.20 -14.17 12.72
CA SER A 129 -1.77 -13.86 14.03
C SER A 129 -2.36 -12.44 14.10
N PRO A 130 -3.35 -12.19 14.97
CA PRO A 130 -3.89 -10.84 15.17
C PRO A 130 -2.81 -9.89 15.68
N SER A 131 -2.77 -8.68 15.11
CA SER A 131 -1.97 -7.59 15.66
C SER A 131 -2.69 -6.86 16.79
N VAL A 132 -1.95 -6.04 17.52
CA VAL A 132 -2.48 -5.18 18.59
C VAL A 132 -3.56 -4.21 18.07
N CYS A 133 -3.50 -3.82 16.79
CA CYS A 133 -4.50 -2.93 16.19
C CYS A 133 -5.88 -3.59 16.05
N ILE A 134 -5.94 -4.93 15.93
CA ILE A 134 -7.20 -5.64 15.67
C ILE A 134 -8.21 -5.39 16.80
N PRO A 135 -7.90 -5.67 18.07
CA PRO A 135 -8.82 -5.39 19.18
C PRO A 135 -8.92 -3.90 19.52
N GLN A 136 -7.91 -3.07 19.20
CA GLN A 136 -7.87 -1.66 19.60
C GLN A 136 -8.54 -0.69 18.61
N GLN A 137 -8.64 -1.08 17.33
CA GLN A 137 -9.14 -0.22 16.24
C GLN A 137 -10.26 -0.89 15.44
N ALA A 138 -11.04 -1.74 16.09
CA ALA A 138 -12.19 -2.38 15.49
C ALA A 138 -13.26 -1.33 15.13
N PRO A 139 -13.80 -1.35 13.89
CA PRO A 139 -14.87 -0.44 13.51
C PRO A 139 -16.16 -0.81 14.26
N ALA A 140 -17.02 0.19 14.49
CA ALA A 140 -18.30 -0.03 15.17
C ALA A 140 -19.13 -1.09 14.44
N GLY A 141 -19.54 -2.15 15.15
CA GLY A 141 -20.27 -3.29 14.58
C GLY A 141 -19.41 -4.49 14.18
N TYR A 142 -18.08 -4.44 14.39
CA TYR A 142 -17.22 -5.59 14.17
C TYR A 142 -17.38 -6.64 15.29
N ALA A 143 -18.00 -7.78 14.96
CA ALA A 143 -17.98 -8.97 15.79
C ALA A 143 -16.85 -9.89 15.30
N LYS A 144 -15.97 -10.28 16.22
CA LYS A 144 -14.93 -11.29 15.96
C LYS A 144 -15.62 -12.60 15.53
N GLN A 145 -15.29 -13.07 14.33
CA GLN A 145 -15.83 -14.31 13.75
C GLN A 145 -15.03 -15.54 14.18
#